data_AF-A0A3N5U7M0-F1
#
_entry.id   AF-A0A3N5U7M0-F1
#
_cell.length_a   1.000
_cell.length_b   1.000
_cell.length_c   1.000
_cell.angle_alpha   90.00
_cell.angle_beta   90.00
_cell.angle_gamma   90.00
#
_symmetry.space_group_name_H-M   'P 1'
#
loop_
_entity.id
_entity.type
_entity.pdbx_description
1 polymer ?
#
loop_
_entity_poly.entity_id
_entity_poly.type
_entity_poly.pdbx_seq_one_letter_code
_entity_poly.pdbx_strand_id
1 'polypeptide(L)'
;MDLLASYVGEVLEPDAEQFQVSEEVEPIRLASGLTGTRIAYVGLFGDVQAPVEGEVTAVVSTSGAGVIFDGWAPAGQLQFEIDEIDEMIERAEIA
;
A
#
# COMPACT_ATOMS: atom_id res chain seq x y z
N MET A 1 14.69 9.74 0.87
CA MET A 1 14.34 8.45 1.48
C MET A 1 13.06 8.01 0.79
N ASP A 2 12.99 6.77 0.34
CA ASP A 2 11.78 6.26 -0.32
C ASP A 2 10.77 5.88 0.77
N LEU A 3 9.62 6.57 0.77
CA LEU A 3 8.57 6.40 1.78
C LEU A 3 7.99 4.98 1.75
N LEU A 4 7.83 4.41 0.54
CA LEU A 4 7.26 3.08 0.38
C LEU A 4 8.22 2.02 0.92
N ALA A 5 9.50 2.09 0.55
CA ALA A 5 10.51 1.16 1.02
C ALA A 5 10.69 1.21 2.55
N SER A 6 10.60 2.40 3.14
CA SER A 6 10.64 2.58 4.60
C SER A 6 9.42 1.95 5.28
N TYR A 7 8.21 2.16 4.75
CA TYR A 7 7.01 1.51 5.30
C TYR A 7 7.09 -0.02 5.22
N VAL A 8 7.54 -0.56 4.08
CA VAL A 8 7.72 -2.00 3.91
C VAL A 8 8.74 -2.56 4.93
N GLY A 9 9.94 -2.00 4.99
CA GLY A 9 11.02 -2.54 5.83
C GLY A 9 10.87 -2.28 7.33
N GLU A 10 10.12 -1.23 7.72
CA GLU A 10 9.98 -0.83 9.12
C GLU A 10 8.62 -1.21 9.74
N VAL A 11 7.58 -1.41 8.92
CA VAL A 11 6.22 -1.74 9.40
C VAL A 11 5.77 -3.12 8.96
N LEU A 12 5.79 -3.42 7.65
CA LEU A 12 5.24 -4.69 7.15
C LEU A 12 6.16 -5.88 7.42
N GLU A 13 7.42 -5.81 6.99
CA GLU A 13 8.37 -6.92 7.13
C GLU A 13 8.58 -7.38 8.58
N PRO A 14 8.74 -6.48 9.57
CA PRO A 14 9.00 -6.91 10.94
C PRO A 14 7.81 -7.61 11.62
N ASP A 15 6.59 -7.33 11.17
CA ASP A 15 5.35 -7.89 11.75
C ASP A 15 4.90 -9.19 11.06
N ALA A 16 5.49 -9.50 9.90
CA ALA A 16 5.13 -10.66 9.10
C ALA A 16 5.95 -11.90 9.45
N GLU A 17 5.27 -13.03 9.63
CA GLU A 17 5.91 -14.35 9.71
C GLU A 17 6.34 -14.86 8.33
N GLN A 18 5.57 -14.50 7.30
CA GLN A 18 5.85 -14.76 5.89
C GLN A 18 5.45 -13.53 5.10
N PHE A 19 6.30 -13.08 4.18
CA PHE A 19 6.05 -11.85 3.44
C PHE A 19 6.67 -11.89 2.07
N GLN A 20 5.92 -11.46 1.07
CA GLN A 20 6.37 -11.26 -0.29
C GLN A 20 5.76 -9.97 -0.84
N VAL A 21 6.57 -9.19 -1.55
CA VAL A 21 6.16 -7.96 -2.23
C VAL A 21 6.33 -8.15 -3.72
N SER A 22 5.51 -7.47 -4.51
CA SER A 22 5.67 -7.41 -5.95
C SER A 22 7.07 -6.91 -6.33
N GLU A 23 7.69 -7.55 -7.34
CA GLU A 23 8.99 -7.11 -7.87
C GLU A 23 8.88 -5.75 -8.56
N GLU A 24 7.73 -5.48 -9.18
CA GLU A 24 7.43 -4.22 -9.84
C GLU A 24 6.82 -3.22 -8.86
N VAL A 25 7.31 -1.97 -8.94
CA VAL A 25 6.73 -0.80 -8.27
C VAL A 25 5.99 0.00 -9.33
N GLU A 26 4.68 0.09 -9.19
CA GLU A 26 3.84 0.82 -10.13
C GLU A 26 3.85 2.33 -9.82
N PRO A 27 4.18 3.20 -10.78
CA PRO A 27 4.02 4.63 -10.61
C PRO A 27 2.55 5.02 -10.76
N ILE A 28 2.01 5.79 -9.81
CA ILE A 28 0.64 6.28 -9.87
C ILE A 28 0.58 7.82 -9.90
N ARG A 29 -0.55 8.35 -10.36
CA ARG A 29 -0.85 9.79 -10.32
C ARG A 29 -2.29 9.98 -9.83
N LEU A 30 -2.45 10.70 -8.74
CA LEU A 30 -3.77 11.05 -8.20
C LEU A 30 -4.43 12.14 -9.06
N ALA A 31 -5.76 12.28 -8.95
CA ALA A 31 -6.52 13.33 -9.63
C ALA A 31 -6.08 14.75 -9.21
N SER A 32 -5.56 14.89 -7.99
CA SER A 32 -4.94 16.13 -7.49
C SER A 32 -3.62 16.49 -8.20
N GLY A 33 -3.08 15.60 -9.02
CA GLY A 33 -1.81 15.76 -9.73
C GLY A 33 -0.59 15.26 -8.97
N LEU A 34 -0.74 14.85 -7.71
CA LEU A 34 0.31 14.24 -6.91
C LEU A 34 0.75 12.91 -7.53
N THR A 35 2.05 12.64 -7.42
CA THR A 35 2.65 11.38 -7.87
C THR A 35 2.93 10.49 -6.69
N GLY A 36 2.69 9.19 -6.86
CA GLY A 36 2.97 8.18 -5.87
C GLY A 36 3.55 6.90 -6.48
N THR A 37 3.78 5.93 -5.62
CA THR A 37 4.20 4.59 -5.99
C THR A 37 3.31 3.57 -5.30
N ARG A 38 3.15 2.41 -5.94
CA ARG A 38 2.27 1.35 -5.50
C ARG A 38 2.96 0.00 -5.61
N ILE A 39 2.71 -0.86 -4.63
CA ILE A 39 3.13 -2.27 -4.60
C ILE A 39 1.99 -3.12 -4.09
N ALA A 40 1.97 -4.37 -4.52
CA ALA A 40 1.15 -5.40 -3.91
C ALA A 40 2.00 -6.27 -2.98
N TYR A 41 1.39 -6.86 -1.97
CA TYR A 41 2.04 -7.83 -1.11
C TYR A 41 1.12 -8.98 -0.73
N VAL A 42 1.73 -10.10 -0.35
CA VAL A 42 1.06 -11.22 0.32
C VAL A 42 1.85 -11.55 1.57
N GLY A 43 1.17 -11.74 2.69
CA GLY A 43 1.84 -12.12 3.92
C GLY A 43 0.96 -12.78 4.95
N LEU A 44 1.61 -13.34 5.96
CA LEU A 44 0.99 -13.82 7.19
C LEU A 44 1.53 -12.97 8.33
N PHE A 45 0.65 -12.33 9.09
CA PHE A 45 0.99 -11.37 10.13
C PHE A 45 0.43 -11.85 11.47
N GLY A 46 1.26 -11.88 12.52
CA GLY A 46 0.91 -12.23 13.91
C GLY A 46 -0.32 -13.13 14.11
N ASP A 47 -1.35 -12.57 14.76
CA ASP A 47 -2.56 -13.31 15.19
C ASP A 47 -3.59 -13.55 14.06
N VAL A 48 -3.29 -13.19 12.80
CA VAL A 48 -4.22 -13.39 11.69
C VAL A 48 -4.21 -14.87 11.29
N GLN A 49 -5.39 -15.52 11.30
CA GLN A 49 -5.49 -16.97 11.08
C GLN A 49 -5.23 -17.42 9.63
N ALA A 50 -5.14 -16.48 8.68
CA ALA A 50 -4.95 -16.77 7.27
C ALA A 50 -4.06 -15.71 6.60
N PRO A 51 -3.37 -16.05 5.49
CA PRO A 51 -2.65 -15.07 4.70
C PRO A 51 -3.57 -13.94 4.22
N VAL A 52 -3.01 -12.73 4.14
CA VAL A 52 -3.65 -11.55 3.58
C VAL A 52 -2.96 -11.17 2.27
N GLU A 53 -3.75 -10.60 1.38
CA GLU A 53 -3.31 -9.86 0.20
C GLU A 53 -3.52 -8.37 0.50
N GLY A 54 -2.54 -7.55 0.15
CA GLY A 54 -2.67 -6.11 0.31
C GLY A 54 -2.00 -5.33 -0.81
N GLU A 55 -2.34 -4.05 -0.85
CA GLU A 55 -1.76 -3.07 -1.73
C GLU A 55 -1.41 -1.82 -0.92
N VAL A 56 -0.18 -1.35 -1.12
CA VAL A 56 0.31 -0.13 -0.48
C VAL A 56 0.53 0.92 -1.54
N THR A 57 -0.09 2.08 -1.36
CA THR A 57 0.17 3.28 -2.14
C THR A 57 0.85 4.33 -1.27
N ALA A 58 2.04 4.79 -1.69
CA ALA A 58 2.77 5.88 -1.04
C ALA A 58 2.70 7.16 -1.88
N VAL A 59 2.35 8.27 -1.26
CA VAL A 59 2.27 9.60 -1.91
C VAL A 59 3.02 10.61 -1.06
N VAL A 60 3.76 11.52 -1.71
CA VAL A 60 4.42 12.65 -1.05
C VAL A 60 3.82 13.94 -1.60
N SER A 61 3.28 14.78 -0.72
CA SER A 61 2.71 16.07 -1.11
C SER A 61 3.80 17.06 -1.50
N THR A 62 3.40 18.16 -2.14
CA THR A 62 4.35 19.24 -2.51
C THR A 62 4.97 19.93 -1.30
N SER A 63 4.34 19.86 -0.13
CA SER A 63 4.89 20.37 1.12
C SER A 63 5.87 19.39 1.79
N GLY A 64 6.01 18.18 1.23
CA GLY A 64 6.91 17.13 1.71
C GLY A 64 6.27 16.18 2.72
N ALA A 65 4.96 16.27 2.95
CA ALA A 65 4.26 15.32 3.82
C ALA A 65 4.09 13.97 3.11
N GLY A 66 4.48 12.89 3.78
CA GLY A 66 4.30 11.52 3.27
C GLY A 66 3.00 10.91 3.78
N VAL A 67 2.27 10.23 2.90
CA VAL A 67 1.05 9.48 3.20
C VAL A 67 1.19 8.06 2.67
N ILE A 68 0.82 7.09 3.51
CA ILE A 68 0.68 5.68 3.14
C ILE A 68 -0.80 5.32 3.18
N PHE A 69 -1.30 4.74 2.10
CA PHE A 69 -2.56 4.01 2.05
C PHE A 69 -2.23 2.53 1.99
N ASP A 70 -2.67 1.77 2.99
CA ASP A 70 -2.44 0.33 3.09
C ASP A 70 -3.80 -0.36 3.20
N GLY A 71 -4.23 -0.96 2.09
CA GLY A 71 -5.49 -1.68 1.97
C GLY A 71 -5.22 -3.18 1.87
N TRP A 72 -5.86 -3.97 2.72
CA TRP A 72 -5.67 -5.42 2.73
C TRP A 72 -6.95 -6.19 3.05
N ALA A 73 -6.98 -7.43 2.61
CA ALA A 73 -8.07 -8.37 2.84
C ALA A 73 -7.51 -9.80 2.97
N PRO A 74 -8.28 -10.77 3.49
CA PRO A 74 -7.90 -12.18 3.40
C PRO A 74 -7.59 -12.58 1.95
N ALA A 75 -6.60 -13.46 1.76
CA ALA A 75 -6.17 -13.87 0.43
C ALA A 75 -7.34 -14.37 -0.45
N GLY A 76 -7.39 -13.91 -1.69
CA GLY A 76 -8.47 -14.15 -2.65
C GLY A 76 -9.68 -13.23 -2.49
N GLN A 77 -9.68 -12.30 -1.52
CA GLN A 77 -10.78 -11.36 -1.30
C GLN A 77 -10.45 -9.92 -1.70
N LEU A 78 -9.17 -9.54 -1.79
CA LEU A 78 -8.76 -8.15 -2.07
C LEU A 78 -9.38 -7.61 -3.37
N GLN A 79 -9.46 -8.45 -4.40
CA GLN A 79 -10.06 -8.12 -5.69
C GLN A 79 -11.52 -7.63 -5.63
N PHE A 80 -12.25 -7.87 -4.54
CA PHE A 80 -13.62 -7.39 -4.35
C PHE A 80 -13.69 -6.00 -3.73
N GLU A 81 -12.62 -5.54 -3.10
CA GLU A 81 -12.55 -4.29 -2.34
C GLU A 81 -11.61 -3.26 -3.00
N ILE A 82 -10.64 -3.72 -3.80
CA ILE A 82 -9.53 -2.88 -4.27
C ILE A 82 -9.99 -1.74 -5.19
N ASP A 83 -11.00 -1.95 -6.03
CA ASP A 83 -11.51 -0.91 -6.93
C ASP A 83 -12.07 0.31 -6.15
N GLU A 84 -12.74 0.09 -5.02
CA GLU A 84 -13.26 1.17 -4.18
C GLU A 84 -12.13 1.90 -3.43
N ILE A 85 -11.15 1.14 -2.93
CA ILE A 85 -9.95 1.69 -2.29
C ILE A 85 -9.19 2.58 -3.28
N ASP A 86 -9.04 2.14 -4.52
CA ASP A 86 -8.40 2.89 -5.59
C ASP A 86 -9.13 4.19 -5.91
N GLU A 87 -10.46 4.16 -6.01
CA GLU A 87 -11.27 5.36 -6.23
C GLU A 87 -11.13 6.36 -5.06
N MET A 88 -11.05 5.85 -3.82
CA MET A 88 -10.81 6.69 -2.64
C MET A 88 -9.42 7.33 -2.64
N ILE A 89 -8.38 6.57 -2.99
CA ILE A 89 -7.00 7.05 -3.05
C ILE A 89 -6.85 8.06 -4.19
N GLU A 90 -7.39 7.78 -5.38
CA GLU A 90 -7.31 8.66 -6.56
C GLU A 90 -7.83 10.07 -6.26
N ARG A 91 -8.87 10.17 -5.43
CA ARG A 91 -9.54 11.41 -5.05
C ARG A 91 -9.03 12.04 -3.75
N ALA A 92 -8.02 11.45 -3.12
CA ALA A 92 -7.47 11.99 -1.88
C ALA A 92 -6.86 13.39 -2.09
N GLU A 93 -7.24 14.33 -1.23
CA GLU A 93 -6.64 15.65 -1.13
C GLU A 93 -5.63 15.67 0.01
N ILE A 94 -4.35 15.89 -0.32
CA ILE A 94 -3.22 15.86 0.62
C ILE A 94 -2.53 17.22 0.57
N ALA A 95 -2.42 17.89 1.72
CA ALA A 95 -1.82 19.22 1.88
C ALA A 95 -0.28 19.20 2.00
#